data_AF-A0A9F7R0F4-F1
#
_entry.id   AF-A0A9F7R0F4-F1
#
_cell.length_a   1.000
_cell.length_b   1.000
_cell.length_c   1.000
_cell.angle_alpha   90.00
_cell.angle_beta   90.00
_cell.angle_gamma   90.00
#
_symmetry.space_group_name_H-M   'P 1'
#
loop_
_entity.id
_entity.type
_entity.pdbx_description
1 polymer ?
#
loop_
_entity_poly.entity_id
_entity_poly.type
_entity_poly.pdbx_seq_one_letter_code
_entity_poly.pdbx_strand_id
1 'polypeptide(L)'
;MKRLSTMWVSVKGKMSRDRGAKEPDPPPSPDLLPVDEQQREPRYASGQFFFEYLVVVSLKKNKTGTYEPQISYQFPKRDGMVRFQKEEEEKTLKAITLFCFPEGINWAPLTEYSSETFSFVLTEVDGSRRNGYCRRLLPHGSGARPPEAYCIISKVACFGLFSKIFDEVEKRRQISMAMIYPFMQSLREAPFPAPGNTVQIKSFIPDAGTELISLTRPTDSWLEHVDFRTLFRCLSDEEVLQVFAATVLERRIVFLAEDLGTLSQVIHAVSVLLHPFIWQHTLISIVPQILIDVVMAPTPYLLGVQKQLADDVLDQGDILAVDLSEGRKQTFIRRVGDEDSILPHKLKEEILQALRSRSETSSLEELNRIVPEAFLPFFIKTVGHFSKYVVRNGAEVNFHKRSFCKAIESKSTRHFVKKFIQTQMFDLFIQEVEQRPASQKGFFEQKISEYHRKMREKAKKH
;
A
#
# COMPACT_ATOMS: atom_id res chain seq x y z
N MET A 1 11.79 13.76 29.62
CA MET A 1 11.69 12.75 30.70
C MET A 1 12.25 11.43 30.19
N LYS A 2 12.85 10.64 31.10
CA LYS A 2 13.90 9.64 30.88
C LYS A 2 13.52 8.42 30.03
N ARG A 3 14.52 7.94 29.28
CA ARG A 3 14.67 6.62 28.63
C ARG A 3 14.40 5.47 29.60
N LEU A 4 13.75 4.41 29.12
CA LEU A 4 13.92 3.05 29.64
C LEU A 4 13.99 2.07 28.46
N SER A 5 15.19 1.52 28.28
CA SER A 5 15.54 0.41 27.41
C SER A 5 15.93 -0.76 28.30
N THR A 6 15.82 -1.96 27.73
CA THR A 6 16.25 -3.29 28.23
C THR A 6 15.44 -3.85 29.39
N MET A 7 14.86 -5.04 29.21
CA MET A 7 15.45 -6.31 29.70
C MET A 7 14.45 -7.49 29.56
N TRP A 8 14.79 -8.54 28.77
CA TRP A 8 14.86 -9.97 29.18
C TRP A 8 14.76 -10.98 28.02
N VAL A 9 15.85 -11.75 27.86
CA VAL A 9 15.95 -13.04 27.18
C VAL A 9 16.72 -13.97 28.11
N SER A 10 16.26 -15.22 28.18
CA SER A 10 16.92 -16.43 28.67
C SER A 10 16.83 -16.76 30.16
N VAL A 11 15.96 -17.73 30.48
CA VAL A 11 16.34 -18.85 31.36
C VAL A 11 15.72 -20.14 30.79
N LYS A 12 16.55 -21.01 30.23
CA LYS A 12 16.26 -22.42 29.96
C LYS A 12 17.29 -23.21 30.76
N GLY A 13 16.85 -24.03 31.73
CA GLY A 13 17.79 -24.84 32.50
C GLY A 13 17.18 -25.64 33.65
N LYS A 14 16.93 -26.93 33.37
CA LYS A 14 16.98 -28.09 34.27
C LYS A 14 16.03 -28.15 35.48
N MET A 15 15.09 -29.09 35.42
CA MET A 15 14.89 -30.12 36.45
C MET A 15 14.37 -31.40 35.79
N SER A 16 14.94 -32.54 36.18
CA SER A 16 14.68 -33.91 35.71
C SER A 16 14.38 -34.79 36.93
N ARG A 17 13.71 -35.93 36.67
CA ARG A 17 13.34 -37.10 37.52
C ARG A 17 11.88 -37.09 38.03
N ASP A 18 11.09 -38.17 37.94
CA ASP A 18 11.31 -39.58 37.56
C ASP A 18 9.95 -40.31 37.31
N ARG A 19 10.03 -41.46 36.60
CA ARG A 19 9.15 -42.67 36.54
C ARG A 19 7.88 -42.76 35.67
N GLY A 20 7.91 -43.78 34.78
CA GLY A 20 6.76 -44.54 34.24
C GLY A 20 7.14 -45.33 32.99
N ALA A 21 7.06 -46.67 33.00
CA ALA A 21 7.71 -47.58 32.05
C ALA A 21 6.85 -48.04 30.83
N LYS A 22 7.52 -48.13 29.67
CA LYS A 22 7.49 -49.09 28.53
C LYS A 22 6.18 -49.56 27.85
N GLU A 23 6.11 -49.28 26.54
CA GLU A 23 5.68 -50.20 25.46
C GLU A 23 6.69 -50.13 24.28
N PRO A 24 6.88 -51.20 23.46
CA PRO A 24 7.90 -51.22 22.40
C PRO A 24 7.39 -50.70 21.05
N ASP A 25 8.21 -49.89 20.38
CA ASP A 25 7.92 -49.31 19.05
C ASP A 25 7.96 -50.33 17.89
N PRO A 26 7.11 -50.17 16.85
CA PRO A 26 7.16 -50.96 15.62
C PRO A 26 8.30 -50.51 14.66
N PRO A 27 8.68 -51.35 13.68
CA PRO A 27 9.91 -51.16 12.89
C PRO A 27 9.85 -49.99 11.90
N PRO A 28 11.01 -49.46 11.43
CA PRO A 28 11.08 -48.23 10.66
C PRO A 28 10.55 -48.44 9.23
N SER A 29 9.71 -47.52 8.79
CA SER A 29 9.29 -47.40 7.38
C SER A 29 10.32 -46.55 6.61
N PRO A 30 10.53 -46.78 5.30
CA PRO A 30 11.71 -46.31 4.58
C PRO A 30 11.64 -44.81 4.25
N ASP A 31 12.83 -44.22 4.15
CA ASP A 31 13.13 -42.81 3.84
C ASP A 31 12.16 -42.17 2.84
N LEU A 32 11.37 -41.20 3.32
CA LEU A 32 10.77 -40.19 2.48
C LEU A 32 11.72 -39.01 2.40
N LEU A 33 12.30 -38.84 1.21
CA LEU A 33 13.06 -37.65 0.81
C LEU A 33 12.33 -36.36 1.23
N PRO A 34 13.03 -35.33 1.72
CA PRO A 34 12.38 -34.08 2.06
C PRO A 34 11.78 -33.46 0.81
N VAL A 35 10.46 -33.34 0.82
CA VAL A 35 9.67 -32.62 -0.17
C VAL A 35 10.10 -31.15 -0.13
N ASP A 36 10.51 -30.68 -1.30
CA ASP A 36 10.88 -29.33 -1.72
C ASP A 36 10.27 -28.20 -0.85
N GLU A 37 11.08 -27.58 0.03
CA GLU A 37 10.72 -26.32 0.71
C GLU A 37 10.85 -25.16 -0.29
N GLN A 38 9.88 -25.04 -1.20
CA GLN A 38 9.72 -23.86 -2.04
C GLN A 38 9.23 -22.68 -1.20
N GLN A 39 9.98 -21.58 -1.29
CA GLN A 39 9.53 -20.19 -1.12
C GLN A 39 8.92 -19.81 0.25
N ARG A 40 9.78 -19.34 1.16
CA ARG A 40 9.35 -18.37 2.19
C ARG A 40 9.26 -16.96 1.57
N GLU A 41 8.28 -16.76 0.70
CA GLU A 41 7.41 -15.58 0.81
C GLU A 41 6.58 -15.76 2.10
N PRO A 42 6.01 -14.71 2.73
CA PRO A 42 5.15 -14.92 3.89
C PRO A 42 4.12 -15.99 3.49
N ARG A 43 4.14 -17.13 4.18
CA ARG A 43 3.42 -18.35 3.76
C ARG A 43 1.95 -18.00 3.47
N TYR A 44 1.60 -17.81 2.21
CA TYR A 44 0.24 -17.57 1.76
C TYR A 44 -0.45 -18.94 1.62
N ALA A 45 -0.81 -19.55 2.74
CA ALA A 45 -1.52 -20.83 2.76
C ALA A 45 -2.64 -20.83 3.82
N SER A 46 -3.85 -21.15 3.36
CA SER A 46 -5.06 -21.53 4.11
C SER A 46 -5.57 -20.52 5.17
N GLY A 47 -6.52 -19.66 4.78
CA GLY A 47 -7.34 -18.87 5.72
C GLY A 47 -7.56 -17.39 5.36
N GLN A 48 -7.00 -16.90 4.25
CA GLN A 48 -7.15 -15.50 3.86
C GLN A 48 -8.49 -15.27 3.15
N PHE A 49 -9.38 -14.53 3.81
CA PHE A 49 -10.60 -14.01 3.20
C PHE A 49 -10.27 -12.87 2.24
N PHE A 50 -11.16 -12.61 1.27
CA PHE A 50 -11.06 -11.43 0.41
C PHE A 50 -10.89 -10.12 1.19
N PHE A 51 -11.58 -10.03 2.32
CA PHE A 51 -11.60 -8.86 3.18
C PHE A 51 -11.87 -9.28 4.62
N GLU A 52 -11.52 -8.41 5.56
CA GLU A 52 -11.87 -8.54 6.97
C GLU A 52 -13.30 -8.07 7.22
N TYR A 53 -13.64 -6.89 6.70
CA TYR A 53 -14.94 -6.24 6.89
C TYR A 53 -15.45 -5.62 5.60
N LEU A 54 -16.78 -5.65 5.45
CA LEU A 54 -17.53 -4.64 4.71
C LEU A 54 -18.32 -3.82 5.73
N VAL A 55 -18.20 -2.50 5.68
CA VAL A 55 -19.05 -1.59 6.45
C VAL A 55 -19.78 -0.64 5.49
N VAL A 56 -21.01 -0.30 5.83
CA VAL A 56 -21.72 0.82 5.23
C VAL A 56 -21.77 1.92 6.27
N VAL A 57 -21.26 3.08 5.90
CA VAL A 57 -21.25 4.27 6.74
C VAL A 57 -22.26 5.25 6.15
N SER A 58 -23.22 5.66 6.97
CA SER A 58 -24.25 6.63 6.60
C SER A 58 -24.09 7.87 7.48
N LEU A 59 -24.33 9.05 6.93
CA LEU A 59 -24.36 10.29 7.71
C LEU A 59 -25.71 10.41 8.42
N LYS A 60 -25.69 10.43 9.76
CA LYS A 60 -26.90 10.64 10.56
C LYS A 60 -26.90 12.03 11.18
N LYS A 61 -28.04 12.68 11.13
CA LYS A 61 -28.24 13.98 11.77
C LYS A 61 -28.34 13.79 13.28
N ASN A 62 -27.47 14.44 14.03
CA ASN A 62 -27.50 14.42 15.49
C ASN A 62 -28.54 15.43 16.03
N LYS A 63 -28.68 15.51 17.36
CA LYS A 63 -29.64 16.42 18.03
C LYS A 63 -29.36 17.91 17.76
N THR A 64 -28.10 18.27 17.47
CA THR A 64 -27.70 19.66 17.16
C THR A 64 -27.87 20.01 15.69
N GLY A 65 -28.33 19.06 14.87
CA GLY A 65 -28.60 19.26 13.45
C GLY A 65 -27.38 19.10 12.54
N THR A 66 -26.22 18.71 13.09
CA THR A 66 -25.01 18.40 12.33
C THR A 66 -24.98 16.91 11.93
N TYR A 67 -24.30 16.58 10.84
CA TYR A 67 -24.17 15.19 10.41
C TYR A 67 -22.98 14.51 11.09
N GLU A 68 -23.15 13.25 11.47
CA GLU A 68 -22.07 12.41 11.98
C GLU A 68 -22.04 11.07 11.23
N PRO A 69 -20.86 10.61 10.77
CA PRO A 69 -20.73 9.34 10.09
C PRO A 69 -20.90 8.17 11.08
N GLN A 70 -21.85 7.28 10.79
CA GLN A 70 -22.14 6.11 11.62
C GLN A 70 -22.24 4.85 10.77
N ILE A 71 -21.74 3.73 11.30
CA ILE A 71 -21.91 2.43 10.66
C ILE A 71 -23.39 2.03 10.72
N SER A 72 -24.03 1.92 9.57
CA SER A 72 -25.42 1.48 9.40
C SER A 72 -25.51 -0.02 9.09
N TYR A 73 -24.46 -0.59 8.52
CA TYR A 73 -24.36 -2.03 8.24
C TYR A 73 -22.90 -2.50 8.39
N GLN A 74 -22.71 -3.71 8.90
CA GLN A 74 -21.41 -4.36 9.01
C GLN A 74 -21.54 -5.85 8.66
N PHE A 75 -20.59 -6.35 7.87
CA PHE A 75 -20.39 -7.76 7.60
C PHE A 75 -18.90 -8.13 7.77
N PRO A 76 -18.56 -9.23 8.46
CA PRO A 76 -19.47 -10.08 9.24
C PRO A 76 -19.98 -9.40 10.52
N LYS A 77 -21.04 -9.97 11.12
CA LYS A 77 -21.53 -9.53 12.43
C LYS A 77 -20.52 -9.86 13.53
N ARG A 78 -20.50 -9.04 14.59
CA ARG A 78 -19.58 -9.09 15.75
C ARG A 78 -19.79 -10.28 16.70
N ASP A 79 -20.57 -11.27 16.30
CA ASP A 79 -21.01 -12.32 17.22
C ASP A 79 -19.84 -13.28 17.52
N GLY A 80 -19.52 -13.46 18.81
CA GLY A 80 -18.53 -14.43 19.29
C GLY A 80 -17.13 -13.90 19.66
N MET A 81 -16.88 -12.58 19.64
CA MET A 81 -15.55 -12.02 19.98
C MET A 81 -15.33 -11.82 21.48
N VAL A 82 -14.10 -12.04 21.95
CA VAL A 82 -13.67 -11.80 23.34
C VAL A 82 -13.65 -10.28 23.61
N ARG A 83 -13.98 -9.86 24.84
CA ARG A 83 -14.19 -8.44 25.22
C ARG A 83 -13.07 -7.49 24.78
N PHE A 84 -11.79 -7.87 24.94
CA PHE A 84 -10.65 -7.03 24.55
C PHE A 84 -10.58 -6.82 23.02
N GLN A 85 -10.74 -7.89 22.24
CA GLN A 85 -10.76 -7.81 20.77
C GLN A 85 -11.92 -6.92 20.28
N LYS A 86 -13.06 -6.97 20.97
CA LYS A 86 -14.23 -6.14 20.67
C LYS A 86 -13.95 -4.64 20.86
N GLU A 87 -13.19 -4.25 21.88
CA GLU A 87 -12.83 -2.85 22.15
C GLU A 87 -11.85 -2.29 21.12
N GLU A 88 -10.84 -3.06 20.73
CA GLU A 88 -9.88 -2.68 19.68
C GLU A 88 -10.54 -2.57 18.30
N GLU A 89 -11.41 -3.53 17.99
CA GLU A 89 -12.21 -3.50 16.78
C GLU A 89 -13.17 -2.29 16.77
N GLU A 90 -13.76 -1.92 17.92
CA GLU A 90 -14.60 -0.71 18.01
C GLU A 90 -13.81 0.57 17.72
N LYS A 91 -12.57 0.69 18.20
CA LYS A 91 -11.70 1.83 17.86
C LYS A 91 -11.41 1.85 16.37
N THR A 92 -11.10 0.70 15.78
CA THR A 92 -10.85 0.56 14.34
C THR A 92 -12.07 0.99 13.53
N LEU A 93 -13.27 0.52 13.90
CA LEU A 93 -14.52 0.85 13.21
C LEU A 93 -14.88 2.33 13.34
N LYS A 94 -14.64 2.94 14.51
CA LYS A 94 -14.77 4.40 14.68
C LYS A 94 -13.76 5.17 13.83
N ALA A 95 -12.53 4.69 13.69
CA ALA A 95 -11.56 5.31 12.79
C ALA A 95 -12.04 5.21 11.33
N ILE A 96 -12.52 4.05 10.89
CA ILE A 96 -13.02 3.81 9.53
C ILE A 96 -14.11 4.82 9.15
N THR A 97 -15.02 5.18 10.05
CA THR A 97 -16.07 6.18 9.73
C THR A 97 -15.48 7.55 9.40
N LEU A 98 -14.38 7.94 10.05
CA LEU A 98 -13.67 9.21 9.78
C LEU A 98 -12.99 9.19 8.41
N PHE A 99 -12.45 8.05 7.97
CA PHE A 99 -11.86 7.93 6.64
C PHE A 99 -12.90 7.77 5.53
N CYS A 100 -14.07 7.19 5.85
CA CYS A 100 -15.19 7.14 4.92
C CYS A 100 -15.79 8.51 4.64
N PHE A 101 -15.60 9.50 5.52
CA PHE A 101 -16.05 10.90 5.41
C PHE A 101 -15.03 11.86 6.06
N PRO A 102 -13.84 12.06 5.45
CA PRO A 102 -12.75 12.89 5.99
C PRO A 102 -13.15 14.36 6.15
N GLU A 103 -14.16 14.84 5.45
CA GLU A 103 -14.75 16.19 5.57
C GLU A 103 -15.46 16.40 6.92
N GLY A 104 -15.70 15.34 7.68
CA GLY A 104 -16.33 15.40 8.99
C GLY A 104 -17.82 15.73 8.92
N ILE A 105 -18.23 16.78 9.65
CA ILE A 105 -19.64 17.07 9.96
C ILE A 105 -20.32 18.06 9.00
N ASN A 106 -19.54 18.66 8.09
CA ASN A 106 -19.99 19.71 7.18
C ASN A 106 -20.60 19.12 5.90
N TRP A 107 -21.77 18.49 6.04
CA TRP A 107 -22.49 17.90 4.91
C TRP A 107 -23.82 18.60 4.66
N ALA A 108 -24.04 18.95 3.39
CA ALA A 108 -25.35 19.35 2.89
C ALA A 108 -25.99 18.15 2.16
N PRO A 109 -27.31 17.88 2.35
CA PRO A 109 -28.02 16.89 1.56
C PRO A 109 -27.94 17.22 0.06
N LEU A 110 -27.69 16.19 -0.75
CA LEU A 110 -27.50 16.33 -2.20
C LEU A 110 -28.67 15.68 -2.95
N THR A 111 -29.06 16.28 -4.07
CA THR A 111 -30.05 15.70 -4.99
C THR A 111 -29.39 14.80 -6.04
N GLU A 112 -28.14 15.09 -6.38
CA GLU A 112 -27.32 14.34 -7.32
C GLU A 112 -25.91 14.20 -6.73
N TYR A 113 -25.29 13.03 -6.93
CA TYR A 113 -23.91 12.75 -6.53
C TYR A 113 -23.34 11.71 -7.47
N SER A 114 -22.23 12.04 -8.13
CA SER A 114 -21.48 11.06 -8.90
C SER A 114 -20.81 10.07 -7.94
N SER A 115 -20.96 8.77 -8.21
CA SER A 115 -20.28 7.74 -7.44
C SER A 115 -18.77 8.01 -7.43
N GLU A 116 -18.16 8.03 -6.25
CA GLU A 116 -16.74 8.32 -6.04
C GLU A 116 -16.07 7.10 -5.42
N THR A 117 -14.88 6.74 -5.91
CA THR A 117 -14.10 5.61 -5.38
C THR A 117 -12.72 6.08 -4.94
N PHE A 118 -12.31 5.69 -3.74
CA PHE A 118 -11.00 6.02 -3.19
C PHE A 118 -10.51 4.95 -2.22
N SER A 119 -9.24 5.01 -1.84
CA SER A 119 -8.68 4.11 -0.82
C SER A 119 -7.87 4.86 0.24
N PHE A 120 -8.00 4.40 1.49
CA PHE A 120 -7.22 4.87 2.63
C PHE A 120 -6.37 3.76 3.23
N VAL A 121 -5.25 4.13 3.84
CA VAL A 121 -4.34 3.19 4.50
C VAL A 121 -4.47 3.33 6.02
N LEU A 122 -4.71 2.21 6.69
CA LEU A 122 -4.67 2.09 8.14
C LEU A 122 -3.36 1.41 8.53
N THR A 123 -2.54 2.08 9.35
CA THR A 123 -1.29 1.52 9.86
C THR A 123 -1.52 0.98 11.27
N GLU A 124 -1.17 -0.28 11.50
CA GLU A 124 -1.26 -0.95 12.81
C GLU A 124 -0.03 -0.64 13.68
N VAL A 125 -0.11 -1.00 14.96
CA VAL A 125 0.95 -0.74 15.95
C VAL A 125 2.26 -1.47 15.61
N ASP A 126 2.17 -2.59 14.91
CA ASP A 126 3.33 -3.36 14.44
C ASP A 126 3.91 -2.84 13.11
N GLY A 127 3.36 -1.74 12.56
CA GLY A 127 3.77 -1.15 11.29
C GLY A 127 3.15 -1.83 10.06
N SER A 128 2.36 -2.90 10.23
CA SER A 128 1.61 -3.51 9.14
C SER A 128 0.51 -2.58 8.63
N ARG A 129 0.12 -2.74 7.37
CA ARG A 129 -0.86 -1.88 6.70
C ARG A 129 -2.08 -2.68 6.29
N ARG A 130 -3.25 -2.07 6.51
CA ARG A 130 -4.54 -2.47 5.93
C ARG A 130 -5.03 -1.39 5.00
N ASN A 131 -5.74 -1.78 3.95
CA ASN A 131 -6.34 -0.87 2.99
C ASN A 131 -7.85 -0.84 3.21
N GLY A 132 -8.41 0.36 3.29
CA GLY A 132 -9.84 0.60 3.21
C GLY A 132 -10.21 1.11 1.83
N TYR A 133 -10.87 0.27 1.03
CA TYR A 133 -11.42 0.67 -0.26
C TYR A 133 -12.81 1.23 -0.02
N CYS A 134 -13.13 2.38 -0.58
CA CYS A 134 -14.39 3.05 -0.36
C CYS A 134 -15.06 3.42 -1.68
N ARG A 135 -16.37 3.15 -1.77
CA ARG A 135 -17.27 3.63 -2.83
C ARG A 135 -18.34 4.47 -2.15
N ARG A 136 -18.37 5.78 -2.40
CA ARG A 136 -19.44 6.68 -1.99
C ARG A 136 -20.47 6.80 -3.09
N LEU A 137 -21.74 6.68 -2.73
CA LEU A 137 -22.85 6.83 -3.66
C LEU A 137 -24.05 7.49 -2.97
N LEU A 138 -24.92 8.10 -3.77
CA LEU A 138 -26.21 8.55 -3.27
C LEU A 138 -27.16 7.35 -3.21
N PRO A 139 -27.76 7.02 -2.05
CA PRO A 139 -28.76 5.95 -2.01
C PRO A 139 -29.95 6.28 -2.91
N HIS A 140 -30.71 5.29 -3.36
CA HIS A 140 -31.94 5.54 -4.14
C HIS A 140 -33.02 6.22 -3.29
N GLY A 141 -33.77 7.16 -3.87
CA GLY A 141 -34.83 7.89 -3.18
C GLY A 141 -35.26 9.16 -3.93
N SER A 142 -36.22 9.90 -3.36
CA SER A 142 -36.63 11.23 -3.82
C SER A 142 -36.08 12.32 -2.89
N GLY A 143 -35.75 13.48 -3.46
CA GLY A 143 -35.29 14.66 -2.71
C GLY A 143 -33.83 14.58 -2.24
N ALA A 144 -33.42 15.65 -1.55
CA ALA A 144 -32.06 15.85 -1.07
C ALA A 144 -31.74 14.93 0.12
N ARG A 145 -30.62 14.20 0.04
CA ARG A 145 -30.22 13.22 1.05
C ARG A 145 -28.70 13.10 1.15
N PRO A 146 -28.17 12.62 2.29
CA PRO A 146 -26.74 12.40 2.41
C PRO A 146 -26.28 11.18 1.59
N PRO A 147 -25.03 11.18 1.09
CA PRO A 147 -24.42 9.98 0.51
C PRO A 147 -24.16 8.90 1.57
N GLU A 148 -24.03 7.66 1.10
CA GLU A 148 -23.58 6.50 1.86
C GLU A 148 -22.22 6.04 1.34
N ALA A 149 -21.34 5.59 2.24
CA ALA A 149 -20.03 5.07 1.92
C ALA A 149 -19.99 3.55 2.19
N TYR A 150 -19.70 2.77 1.15
CA TYR A 150 -19.44 1.34 1.25
C TYR A 150 -17.93 1.17 1.36
N CYS A 151 -17.46 0.54 2.43
CA CYS A 151 -16.03 0.39 2.68
C CYS A 151 -15.64 -1.06 2.96
N ILE A 152 -14.67 -1.57 2.19
CA ILE A 152 -14.07 -2.88 2.37
C ILE A 152 -12.68 -2.71 3.00
N ILE A 153 -12.44 -3.38 4.12
CA ILE A 153 -11.13 -3.41 4.78
C ILE A 153 -10.43 -4.71 4.45
N SER A 154 -9.22 -4.63 3.90
CA SER A 154 -8.41 -5.82 3.60
C SER A 154 -6.92 -5.58 3.81
N LYS A 155 -6.22 -6.61 4.31
CA LYS A 155 -4.75 -6.72 4.24
C LYS A 155 -4.28 -6.98 2.83
N VAL A 156 -5.13 -7.61 2.00
CA VAL A 156 -4.79 -7.76 0.60
C VAL A 156 -5.07 -6.45 -0.08
N ALA A 157 -4.02 -6.01 -0.71
CA ALA A 157 -4.13 -4.94 -1.59
C ALA A 157 -4.59 -5.56 -2.94
N CYS A 158 -5.86 -5.37 -3.40
CA CYS A 158 -6.23 -5.48 -4.83
C CYS A 158 -7.34 -4.50 -5.35
N PHE A 159 -7.01 -3.30 -5.85
CA PHE A 159 -7.99 -2.22 -6.14
C PHE A 159 -8.96 -2.60 -7.25
N GLY A 160 -8.46 -3.13 -8.38
CA GLY A 160 -9.32 -3.54 -9.50
C GLY A 160 -10.30 -4.65 -9.11
N LEU A 161 -9.89 -5.55 -8.23
CA LEU A 161 -10.74 -6.62 -7.70
C LEU A 161 -11.83 -6.05 -6.79
N PHE A 162 -11.49 -5.17 -5.84
CA PHE A 162 -12.49 -4.54 -4.97
C PHE A 162 -13.42 -3.59 -5.71
N SER A 163 -12.94 -2.92 -6.76
CA SER A 163 -13.78 -2.12 -7.65
C SER A 163 -14.88 -2.97 -8.28
N LYS A 164 -14.54 -4.13 -8.86
CA LYS A 164 -15.52 -5.10 -9.38
C LYS A 164 -16.48 -5.60 -8.29
N ILE A 165 -15.99 -5.88 -7.08
CA ILE A 165 -16.85 -6.26 -5.96
C ILE A 165 -17.87 -5.15 -5.67
N PHE A 166 -17.44 -3.89 -5.66
CA PHE A 166 -18.36 -2.78 -5.42
C PHE A 166 -19.38 -2.59 -6.55
N ASP A 167 -19.03 -2.87 -7.82
CA ASP A 167 -20.00 -2.82 -8.93
C ASP A 167 -21.14 -3.82 -8.67
N GLU A 168 -20.77 -5.01 -8.22
CA GLU A 168 -21.70 -6.06 -7.85
C GLU A 168 -22.52 -5.72 -6.58
N VAL A 169 -21.92 -5.04 -5.60
CA VAL A 169 -22.64 -4.54 -4.41
C VAL A 169 -23.65 -3.47 -4.80
N GLU A 170 -23.28 -2.53 -5.67
CA GLU A 170 -24.13 -1.44 -6.13
C GLU A 170 -25.32 -1.96 -6.93
N LYS A 171 -25.07 -2.88 -7.87
CA LYS A 171 -26.12 -3.60 -8.62
C LYS A 171 -27.14 -4.27 -7.69
N ARG A 172 -26.68 -4.92 -6.62
CA ARG A 172 -27.56 -5.59 -5.63
C ARG A 172 -28.33 -4.61 -4.76
N ARG A 173 -27.70 -3.50 -4.37
CA ARG A 173 -28.35 -2.43 -3.58
C ARG A 173 -29.52 -1.81 -4.34
N GLN A 174 -29.44 -1.67 -5.67
CA GLN A 174 -30.56 -1.18 -6.49
C GLN A 174 -31.81 -2.06 -6.37
N ILE A 175 -31.65 -3.33 -6.03
CA ILE A 175 -32.75 -4.27 -5.80
C ILE A 175 -33.17 -4.24 -4.32
N SER A 176 -32.24 -4.56 -3.40
CA SER A 176 -32.49 -4.53 -1.96
C SER A 176 -31.19 -4.64 -1.15
N MET A 177 -31.13 -3.99 0.00
CA MET A 177 -30.03 -4.18 0.97
C MET A 177 -29.82 -5.61 1.41
N ALA A 178 -30.89 -6.40 1.48
CA ALA A 178 -30.82 -7.79 1.88
C ALA A 178 -29.99 -8.64 0.90
N MET A 179 -29.86 -8.21 -0.36
CA MET A 179 -29.12 -8.92 -1.41
C MET A 179 -27.60 -8.82 -1.25
N ILE A 180 -27.09 -7.87 -0.48
CA ILE A 180 -25.65 -7.74 -0.25
C ILE A 180 -25.14 -8.89 0.60
N TYR A 181 -25.89 -9.30 1.64
CA TYR A 181 -25.42 -10.32 2.59
C TYR A 181 -25.10 -11.66 1.91
N PRO A 182 -25.98 -12.27 1.10
CA PRO A 182 -25.66 -13.52 0.39
C PRO A 182 -24.41 -13.40 -0.48
N PHE A 183 -24.24 -12.28 -1.18
CA PHE A 183 -23.07 -12.06 -2.03
C PHE A 183 -21.77 -11.95 -1.22
N MET A 184 -21.76 -11.17 -0.14
CA MET A 184 -20.60 -11.04 0.74
C MET A 184 -20.26 -12.36 1.44
N GLN A 185 -21.27 -13.18 1.76
CA GLN A 185 -21.08 -14.53 2.28
C GLN A 185 -20.38 -15.43 1.25
N SER A 186 -20.85 -15.46 0.00
CA SER A 186 -20.20 -16.23 -1.07
C SER A 186 -18.77 -15.77 -1.34
N LEU A 187 -18.50 -14.46 -1.28
CA LEU A 187 -17.14 -13.90 -1.37
C LEU A 187 -16.24 -14.41 -0.24
N ARG A 188 -16.74 -14.44 0.99
CA ARG A 188 -15.97 -14.89 2.15
C ARG A 188 -15.68 -16.39 2.12
N GLU A 189 -16.59 -17.19 1.58
CA GLU A 189 -16.42 -18.64 1.44
C GLU A 189 -15.50 -19.00 0.26
N ALA A 190 -15.36 -18.11 -0.73
CA ALA A 190 -14.49 -18.32 -1.87
C ALA A 190 -13.00 -18.16 -1.48
N PRO A 191 -12.09 -18.97 -2.07
CA PRO A 191 -10.66 -18.77 -1.88
C PRO A 191 -10.23 -17.46 -2.54
N PHE A 192 -9.38 -16.70 -1.85
CA PHE A 192 -8.76 -15.54 -2.46
C PHE A 192 -7.83 -15.97 -3.63
N PRO A 193 -7.95 -15.37 -4.83
CA PRO A 193 -7.16 -15.78 -5.99
C PRO A 193 -5.66 -15.56 -5.76
N ALA A 194 -4.85 -16.55 -6.14
CA ALA A 194 -3.40 -16.36 -6.22
C ALA A 194 -3.05 -15.37 -7.37
N PRO A 195 -1.86 -14.74 -7.37
CA PRO A 195 -1.48 -13.79 -8.42
C PRO A 195 -1.60 -14.44 -9.82
N GLY A 196 -2.23 -13.74 -10.76
CA GLY A 196 -2.49 -14.22 -12.12
C GLY A 196 -3.69 -15.17 -12.26
N ASN A 197 -4.32 -15.59 -11.16
CA ASN A 197 -5.45 -16.52 -11.18
C ASN A 197 -6.80 -15.79 -11.06
N THR A 198 -7.86 -16.50 -11.48
CA THR A 198 -9.25 -16.02 -11.41
C THR A 198 -10.08 -16.96 -10.55
N VAL A 199 -10.90 -16.41 -9.67
CA VAL A 199 -11.97 -17.14 -8.99
C VAL A 199 -13.31 -16.79 -9.60
N GLN A 200 -14.24 -17.75 -9.57
CA GLN A 200 -15.60 -17.59 -10.05
C GLN A 200 -16.57 -17.67 -8.89
N ILE A 201 -17.39 -16.64 -8.70
CA ILE A 201 -18.36 -16.56 -7.61
C ILE A 201 -19.75 -16.67 -8.20
N LYS A 202 -20.50 -17.70 -7.77
CA LYS A 202 -21.90 -17.85 -8.11
C LYS A 202 -22.72 -16.93 -7.23
N SER A 203 -23.55 -16.09 -7.82
CA SER A 203 -24.42 -15.20 -7.07
C SER A 203 -25.80 -15.15 -7.69
N PHE A 204 -26.83 -15.30 -6.86
CA PHE A 204 -28.22 -15.26 -7.29
C PHE A 204 -28.77 -13.84 -7.21
N ILE A 205 -29.42 -13.40 -8.28
CA ILE A 205 -30.16 -12.14 -8.34
C ILE A 205 -31.63 -12.48 -8.70
N PRO A 206 -32.63 -11.99 -7.95
CA PRO A 206 -34.04 -12.13 -8.32
C PRO A 206 -34.28 -11.68 -9.77
N ASP A 207 -35.14 -12.39 -10.49
CA ASP A 207 -35.49 -12.16 -11.90
C ASP A 207 -34.37 -12.37 -12.95
N ALA A 208 -33.10 -12.21 -12.58
CA ALA A 208 -31.94 -12.45 -13.47
C ALA A 208 -31.34 -13.87 -13.34
N GLY A 209 -31.59 -14.57 -12.24
CA GLY A 209 -31.09 -15.93 -11.99
C GLY A 209 -29.68 -15.97 -11.38
N THR A 210 -28.95 -17.06 -11.61
CA THR A 210 -27.58 -17.22 -11.09
C THR A 210 -26.57 -16.66 -12.08
N GLU A 211 -25.84 -15.63 -11.66
CA GLU A 211 -24.73 -15.05 -12.41
C GLU A 211 -23.39 -15.61 -11.92
N LEU A 212 -22.40 -15.64 -12.81
CA LEU A 212 -21.03 -16.04 -12.50
C LEU A 212 -20.11 -14.82 -12.57
N ILE A 213 -19.60 -14.40 -11.42
CA ILE A 213 -18.74 -13.22 -11.30
C ILE A 213 -17.29 -13.67 -11.31
N SER A 214 -16.51 -13.18 -12.29
CA SER A 214 -15.09 -13.47 -12.42
C SER A 214 -14.22 -12.41 -11.76
N LEU A 215 -13.50 -12.80 -10.71
CA LEU A 215 -12.56 -11.95 -9.98
C LEU A 215 -11.13 -12.44 -10.21
N THR A 216 -10.33 -11.62 -10.89
CA THR A 216 -8.95 -11.94 -11.28
C THR A 216 -7.98 -11.11 -10.46
N ARG A 217 -6.95 -11.76 -9.91
CA ARG A 217 -5.82 -11.07 -9.28
C ARG A 217 -4.71 -10.82 -10.31
N PRO A 218 -4.17 -9.61 -10.42
CA PRO A 218 -3.00 -9.34 -11.27
C PRO A 218 -1.81 -10.25 -10.93
N THR A 219 -0.95 -10.51 -11.91
CA THR A 219 0.26 -11.33 -11.73
C THR A 219 1.29 -10.64 -10.83
N ASP A 220 1.43 -9.32 -10.96
CA ASP A 220 2.39 -8.51 -10.20
C ASP A 220 1.76 -7.98 -8.93
N SER A 221 2.08 -8.60 -7.79
CA SER A 221 1.38 -8.34 -6.53
C SER A 221 1.57 -6.93 -5.96
N TRP A 222 2.65 -6.29 -6.34
CA TRP A 222 3.05 -4.95 -5.90
C TRP A 222 2.39 -3.82 -6.73
N LEU A 223 1.77 -4.15 -7.87
CA LEU A 223 1.04 -3.21 -8.74
C LEU A 223 -0.48 -3.30 -8.57
N GLU A 224 -0.97 -4.16 -7.68
CA GLU A 224 -2.39 -4.43 -7.51
C GLU A 224 -3.23 -3.21 -7.07
N HIS A 225 -2.61 -2.08 -6.67
CA HIS A 225 -3.24 -0.87 -6.09
C HIS A 225 -3.11 0.36 -6.95
N VAL A 226 -2.38 0.24 -8.04
CA VAL A 226 -1.82 1.42 -8.68
C VAL A 226 -2.52 1.68 -9.98
N ASP A 227 -2.94 2.94 -10.12
CA ASP A 227 -3.30 3.51 -11.39
C ASP A 227 -2.37 4.68 -11.71
N PHE A 228 -1.36 4.41 -12.54
CA PHE A 228 -0.43 5.45 -12.98
C PHE A 228 -1.07 6.48 -13.92
N ARG A 229 -2.27 6.22 -14.49
CA ARG A 229 -2.95 7.21 -15.35
C ARG A 229 -3.26 8.47 -14.57
N THR A 230 -3.74 8.31 -13.34
CA THR A 230 -4.06 9.44 -12.47
C THR A 230 -2.81 10.22 -12.07
N LEU A 231 -1.68 9.54 -11.83
CA LEU A 231 -0.40 10.21 -11.60
C LEU A 231 0.01 11.11 -12.78
N PHE A 232 -0.01 10.57 -14.01
CA PHE A 232 0.43 11.31 -15.20
C PHE A 232 -0.62 12.27 -15.77
N ARG A 233 -1.89 12.11 -15.41
CA ARG A 233 -2.92 13.15 -15.60
C ARG A 233 -2.63 14.34 -14.70
N CYS A 234 -2.20 14.08 -13.47
CA CYS A 234 -1.97 15.11 -12.48
C CYS A 234 -0.59 15.75 -12.57
N LEU A 235 0.47 15.07 -13.00
CA LEU A 235 1.86 15.57 -12.94
C LEU A 235 2.60 15.32 -14.25
N SER A 236 3.46 16.27 -14.66
CA SER A 236 4.42 16.04 -15.75
C SER A 236 5.50 15.04 -15.36
N ASP A 237 6.23 14.49 -16.33
CA ASP A 237 7.33 13.56 -16.05
C ASP A 237 8.42 14.17 -15.15
N GLU A 238 8.73 15.45 -15.36
CA GLU A 238 9.67 16.20 -14.53
C GLU A 238 9.14 16.39 -13.11
N GLU A 239 7.86 16.70 -12.95
CA GLU A 239 7.22 16.88 -11.66
C GLU A 239 7.15 15.55 -10.88
N VAL A 240 6.84 14.44 -11.57
CA VAL A 240 6.92 13.09 -11.01
C VAL A 240 8.33 12.79 -10.52
N LEU A 241 9.38 13.20 -11.24
CA LEU A 241 10.76 13.01 -10.80
C LEU A 241 11.13 13.88 -9.60
N GLN A 242 10.58 15.09 -9.46
CA GLN A 242 10.77 15.93 -8.27
C GLN A 242 10.08 15.32 -7.04
N VAL A 243 8.86 14.81 -7.20
CA VAL A 243 8.14 14.07 -6.15
C VAL A 243 8.88 12.79 -5.79
N PHE A 244 9.33 12.02 -6.77
CA PHE A 244 10.14 10.81 -6.57
C PHE A 244 11.42 11.14 -5.80
N ALA A 245 12.14 12.21 -6.18
CA ALA A 245 13.36 12.66 -5.53
C ALA A 245 13.16 12.98 -4.04
N ALA A 246 12.07 13.66 -3.71
CA ALA A 246 11.70 13.93 -2.32
C ALA A 246 11.31 12.64 -1.58
N THR A 247 10.60 11.74 -2.25
CA THR A 247 10.13 10.48 -1.67
C THR A 247 11.29 9.53 -1.37
N VAL A 248 12.24 9.34 -2.30
CA VAL A 248 13.41 8.47 -2.06
C VAL A 248 14.32 8.97 -0.94
N LEU A 249 14.26 10.26 -0.60
CA LEU A 249 14.99 10.84 0.53
C LEU A 249 14.15 10.98 1.79
N GLU A 250 12.98 10.33 1.86
CA GLU A 250 12.10 10.33 3.03
C GLU A 250 11.76 11.76 3.50
N ARG A 251 11.25 12.59 2.60
CA ARG A 251 10.75 13.92 2.97
C ARG A 251 9.33 13.88 3.51
N ARG A 252 8.94 15.00 4.10
CA ARG A 252 7.55 15.33 4.44
C ARG A 252 6.85 15.86 3.20
N ILE A 253 5.94 15.07 2.64
CA ILE A 253 5.25 15.39 1.38
C ILE A 253 3.75 15.38 1.62
N VAL A 254 3.09 16.46 1.21
CA VAL A 254 1.62 16.58 1.25
C VAL A 254 1.10 16.77 -0.17
N PHE A 255 0.15 15.94 -0.57
CA PHE A 255 -0.60 16.06 -1.80
C PHE A 255 -1.95 16.69 -1.51
N LEU A 256 -2.36 17.65 -2.32
CA LEU A 256 -3.60 18.41 -2.18
C LEU A 256 -4.47 18.17 -3.41
N ALA A 257 -5.74 17.81 -3.22
CA ALA A 257 -6.72 17.71 -4.30
C ALA A 257 -8.13 17.87 -3.75
N GLU A 258 -9.11 18.19 -4.60
CA GLU A 258 -10.53 18.17 -4.26
C GLU A 258 -11.07 16.73 -4.22
N ASP A 259 -10.66 15.91 -5.20
CA ASP A 259 -11.12 14.54 -5.41
C ASP A 259 -10.32 13.51 -4.58
N LEU A 260 -11.02 12.68 -3.81
CA LEU A 260 -10.38 11.69 -2.92
C LEU A 260 -9.77 10.53 -3.72
N GLY A 261 -10.38 10.19 -4.85
CA GLY A 261 -9.84 9.19 -5.78
C GLY A 261 -8.45 9.57 -6.26
N THR A 262 -8.28 10.84 -6.64
CA THR A 262 -7.03 11.42 -7.10
C THR A 262 -5.95 11.39 -6.01
N LEU A 263 -6.27 11.86 -4.80
CA LEU A 263 -5.33 11.79 -3.66
C LEU A 263 -4.84 10.37 -3.42
N SER A 264 -5.78 9.42 -3.31
CA SER A 264 -5.43 8.04 -3.01
C SER A 264 -4.59 7.39 -4.10
N GLN A 265 -4.99 7.52 -5.36
CA GLN A 265 -4.29 6.90 -6.48
C GLN A 265 -2.89 7.50 -6.69
N VAL A 266 -2.72 8.81 -6.58
CA VAL A 266 -1.39 9.45 -6.72
C VAL A 266 -0.44 8.97 -5.62
N ILE A 267 -0.89 8.93 -4.36
CA ILE A 267 -0.05 8.51 -3.24
C ILE A 267 0.35 7.03 -3.36
N HIS A 268 -0.56 6.16 -3.76
CA HIS A 268 -0.25 4.76 -4.03
C HIS A 268 0.75 4.62 -5.20
N ALA A 269 0.55 5.36 -6.29
CA ALA A 269 1.47 5.36 -7.43
C ALA A 269 2.88 5.81 -7.04
N VAL A 270 3.00 6.92 -6.31
CA VAL A 270 4.28 7.45 -5.80
C VAL A 270 4.98 6.44 -4.90
N SER A 271 4.24 5.78 -4.00
CA SER A 271 4.79 4.76 -3.11
C SER A 271 5.41 3.59 -3.88
N VAL A 272 4.81 3.24 -5.02
CA VAL A 272 5.26 2.15 -5.89
C VAL A 272 6.48 2.51 -6.73
N LEU A 273 6.72 3.80 -7.00
CA LEU A 273 7.97 4.25 -7.66
C LEU A 273 9.22 3.88 -6.85
N LEU A 274 9.09 3.62 -5.55
CA LEU A 274 10.19 3.24 -4.66
C LEU A 274 10.63 1.79 -4.82
N HIS A 275 9.84 0.96 -5.51
CA HIS A 275 10.09 -0.46 -5.64
C HIS A 275 11.49 -0.74 -6.22
N PRO A 276 12.31 -1.59 -5.58
CA PRO A 276 11.97 -2.64 -4.60
C PRO A 276 11.91 -2.20 -3.14
N PHE A 277 12.20 -0.94 -2.83
CA PHE A 277 12.12 -0.41 -1.47
C PHE A 277 10.67 -0.09 -1.12
N ILE A 278 10.34 -0.18 0.16
CA ILE A 278 9.00 0.06 0.68
C ILE A 278 9.07 1.26 1.61
N TRP A 279 8.18 2.24 1.42
CA TRP A 279 8.04 3.38 2.33
C TRP A 279 7.76 2.93 3.77
N GLN A 280 8.57 3.40 4.73
CA GLN A 280 8.55 2.92 6.12
C GLN A 280 7.87 3.87 7.11
N HIS A 281 7.62 5.11 6.70
CA HIS A 281 7.07 6.12 7.60
C HIS A 281 5.55 6.21 7.48
N THR A 282 4.98 7.20 8.16
CA THR A 282 3.54 7.50 8.11
C THR A 282 3.09 7.70 6.66
N LEU A 283 2.03 6.98 6.29
CA LEU A 283 1.37 7.11 4.99
C LEU A 283 -0.14 7.16 5.27
N ILE A 284 -0.74 8.31 5.00
CA ILE A 284 -2.18 8.53 5.14
C ILE A 284 -2.65 9.11 3.80
N SER A 285 -3.17 8.25 2.93
CA SER A 285 -3.54 8.67 1.58
C SER A 285 -4.71 9.67 1.55
N ILE A 286 -5.51 9.72 2.62
CA ILE A 286 -6.56 10.70 2.84
C ILE A 286 -6.61 11.03 4.34
N VAL A 287 -6.20 12.23 4.71
CA VAL A 287 -6.21 12.71 6.10
C VAL A 287 -7.60 13.27 6.42
N PRO A 288 -8.33 12.67 7.39
CA PRO A 288 -9.56 13.26 7.91
C PRO A 288 -9.28 14.63 8.52
N GLN A 289 -10.22 15.57 8.41
CA GLN A 289 -10.10 16.93 8.95
C GLN A 289 -9.76 16.93 10.44
N ILE A 290 -10.35 16.02 11.22
CA ILE A 290 -10.08 15.89 12.66
C ILE A 290 -8.64 15.45 12.97
N LEU A 291 -7.91 14.92 11.99
CA LEU A 291 -6.52 14.48 12.10
C LEU A 291 -5.54 15.40 11.37
N ILE A 292 -5.96 16.60 10.94
CA ILE A 292 -5.12 17.52 10.16
C ILE A 292 -3.80 17.84 10.84
N ASP A 293 -3.78 17.91 12.18
CA ASP A 293 -2.60 18.16 13.01
C ASP A 293 -1.44 17.19 12.76
N VAL A 294 -1.67 16.03 12.12
CA VAL A 294 -0.62 15.09 11.72
C VAL A 294 0.44 15.73 10.82
N VAL A 295 0.11 16.81 10.09
CA VAL A 295 1.07 17.58 9.27
C VAL A 295 2.19 18.22 10.10
N MET A 296 2.01 18.37 11.41
CA MET A 296 3.02 18.89 12.32
C MET A 296 4.05 17.83 12.73
N ALA A 297 3.89 16.56 12.32
CA ALA A 297 4.81 15.49 12.68
C ALA A 297 6.25 15.83 12.19
N PRO A 298 7.28 15.64 13.05
CA PRO A 298 8.65 15.94 12.68
C PRO A 298 9.28 14.84 11.81
N THR A 299 8.66 13.65 11.77
CA THR A 299 9.11 12.51 10.99
C THR A 299 8.65 12.62 9.53
N PRO A 300 9.31 11.93 8.59
CA PRO A 300 8.83 11.84 7.21
C PRO A 300 7.39 11.33 7.12
N TYR A 301 6.68 11.74 6.09
CA TYR A 301 5.33 11.24 5.81
C TYR A 301 4.94 11.46 4.35
N LEU A 302 3.97 10.65 3.90
CA LEU A 302 3.19 10.88 2.70
C LEU A 302 1.73 11.10 3.12
N LEU A 303 1.21 12.30 2.91
CA LEU A 303 -0.15 12.67 3.30
C LEU A 303 -0.95 13.14 2.10
N GLY A 304 -2.20 12.71 1.98
CA GLY A 304 -3.17 13.27 1.07
C GLY A 304 -4.18 14.09 1.84
N VAL A 305 -4.32 15.36 1.50
CA VAL A 305 -5.16 16.32 2.22
C VAL A 305 -6.14 16.94 1.24
N GLN A 306 -7.41 17.06 1.63
CA GLN A 306 -8.39 17.74 0.80
C GLN A 306 -8.02 19.21 0.66
N LYS A 307 -8.12 19.75 -0.56
CA LYS A 307 -7.66 21.12 -0.86
C LYS A 307 -8.29 22.20 0.01
N GLN A 308 -9.51 21.98 0.49
CA GLN A 308 -10.18 22.90 1.41
C GLN A 308 -9.43 23.12 2.74
N LEU A 309 -8.52 22.20 3.11
CA LEU A 309 -7.66 22.28 4.29
C LEU A 309 -6.23 22.71 3.94
N ALA A 310 -5.99 23.25 2.73
CA ALA A 310 -4.64 23.61 2.30
C ALA A 310 -3.97 24.63 3.23
N ASP A 311 -4.74 25.61 3.73
CA ASP A 311 -4.20 26.65 4.62
C ASP A 311 -3.62 26.04 5.91
N ASP A 312 -4.26 25.02 6.48
CA ASP A 312 -3.78 24.30 7.68
C ASP A 312 -2.44 23.57 7.44
N VAL A 313 -2.13 23.25 6.18
CA VAL A 313 -0.88 22.57 5.78
C VAL A 313 0.24 23.57 5.52
N LEU A 314 -0.06 24.68 4.86
CA LEU A 314 0.95 25.57 4.28
C LEU A 314 1.74 26.36 5.33
N ASP A 315 1.26 26.44 6.56
CA ASP A 315 1.97 27.09 7.67
C ASP A 315 3.23 26.33 8.15
N GLN A 316 3.42 25.08 7.74
CA GLN A 316 4.45 24.19 8.30
C GLN A 316 5.80 24.19 7.56
N GLY A 317 6.90 24.50 8.28
CA GLY A 317 8.29 24.46 7.80
C GLY A 317 8.73 23.15 7.14
N ASP A 318 9.54 23.21 6.07
CA ASP A 318 10.18 22.10 5.34
C ASP A 318 9.26 20.93 4.90
N ILE A 319 8.14 21.26 4.24
CA ILE A 319 7.25 20.33 3.54
C ILE A 319 7.30 20.58 2.03
N LEU A 320 7.25 19.51 1.24
CA LEU A 320 6.90 19.59 -0.18
C LEU A 320 5.37 19.49 -0.33
N ALA A 321 4.71 20.57 -0.72
CA ALA A 321 3.27 20.61 -0.92
C ALA A 321 2.95 20.59 -2.43
N VAL A 322 2.24 19.56 -2.87
CA VAL A 322 1.95 19.25 -4.29
C VAL A 322 0.45 19.38 -4.53
N ASP A 323 0.04 20.37 -5.31
CA ASP A 323 -1.32 20.55 -5.79
C ASP A 323 -1.57 19.63 -6.98
N LEU A 324 -2.55 18.75 -6.87
CA LEU A 324 -2.97 17.79 -7.89
C LEU A 324 -4.24 18.21 -8.61
N SER A 325 -4.84 19.34 -8.22
CA SER A 325 -6.09 19.82 -8.78
C SER A 325 -5.98 20.16 -10.26
N GLU A 326 -7.09 19.99 -10.94
CA GLU A 326 -7.28 20.47 -12.30
C GLU A 326 -7.30 22.02 -12.32
N GLY A 327 -6.67 22.64 -13.31
CA GLY A 327 -6.65 24.10 -13.44
C GLY A 327 -5.83 24.85 -12.37
N ARG A 328 -5.03 24.14 -11.56
CA ARG A 328 -4.12 24.77 -10.59
C ARG A 328 -3.15 25.75 -11.25
N LYS A 329 -2.77 26.81 -10.53
CA LYS A 329 -1.81 27.82 -11.01
C LYS A 329 -0.37 27.33 -10.99
N GLN A 330 -0.02 26.51 -10.00
CA GLN A 330 1.31 25.93 -9.83
C GLN A 330 1.18 24.56 -9.17
N THR A 331 1.99 23.61 -9.59
CA THR A 331 1.99 22.25 -9.03
C THR A 331 2.61 22.20 -7.65
N PHE A 332 3.72 22.92 -7.42
CA PHE A 332 4.38 22.94 -6.12
C PHE A 332 4.03 24.23 -5.40
N ILE A 333 3.10 24.15 -4.45
CA ILE A 333 2.73 25.31 -3.63
C ILE A 333 3.85 25.64 -2.64
N ARG A 334 4.55 24.60 -2.15
CA ARG A 334 5.71 24.73 -1.28
C ARG A 334 6.80 23.78 -1.71
N ARG A 335 8.05 24.24 -1.66
CA ARG A 335 9.26 23.50 -2.01
C ARG A 335 10.29 23.57 -0.88
N VAL A 336 11.14 22.56 -0.78
CA VAL A 336 12.33 22.59 0.08
C VAL A 336 13.50 23.26 -0.66
N GLY A 337 13.54 23.18 -1.99
CA GLY A 337 14.38 24.01 -2.86
C GLY A 337 15.54 23.29 -3.57
N ASP A 338 15.83 22.03 -3.22
CA ASP A 338 16.89 21.22 -3.84
C ASP A 338 16.35 20.04 -4.66
N GLU A 339 15.03 19.92 -4.84
CA GLU A 339 14.36 18.78 -5.51
C GLU A 339 14.97 18.44 -6.87
N ASP A 340 15.29 19.47 -7.67
CA ASP A 340 15.87 19.33 -9.00
C ASP A 340 17.29 18.76 -9.03
N SER A 341 18.00 18.82 -7.89
CA SER A 341 19.42 18.48 -7.78
C SER A 341 19.68 17.16 -7.03
N ILE A 342 18.65 16.56 -6.44
CA ILE A 342 18.76 15.33 -5.66
C ILE A 342 19.19 14.15 -6.55
N LEU A 343 18.54 13.98 -7.69
CA LEU A 343 18.77 12.85 -8.58
C LEU A 343 19.99 13.10 -9.48
N PRO A 344 20.84 12.09 -9.73
CA PRO A 344 21.93 12.22 -10.70
C PRO A 344 21.38 12.49 -12.11
N HIS A 345 21.82 13.59 -12.75
CA HIS A 345 21.31 14.06 -14.05
C HIS A 345 21.16 12.96 -15.10
N LYS A 346 22.21 12.16 -15.32
CA LYS A 346 22.19 11.06 -16.29
C LYS A 346 21.08 10.04 -16.01
N LEU A 347 20.86 9.69 -14.73
CA LEU A 347 19.83 8.74 -14.35
C LEU A 347 18.43 9.36 -14.46
N LYS A 348 18.30 10.67 -14.15
CA LYS A 348 17.07 11.44 -14.37
C LYS A 348 16.67 11.39 -15.85
N GLU A 349 17.60 11.68 -16.76
CA GLU A 349 17.34 11.63 -18.22
C GLU A 349 16.99 10.24 -18.73
N GLU A 350 17.63 9.19 -18.20
CA GLU A 350 17.29 7.81 -18.56
C GLU A 350 15.84 7.45 -18.16
N ILE A 351 15.38 7.89 -16.99
CA ILE A 351 13.98 7.70 -16.57
C ILE A 351 13.05 8.48 -17.50
N LEU A 352 13.31 9.78 -17.74
CA LEU A 352 12.52 10.61 -18.67
C LEU A 352 12.42 9.96 -20.06
N GLN A 353 13.53 9.45 -20.59
CA GLN A 353 13.56 8.80 -21.89
C GLN A 353 12.75 7.50 -21.91
N ALA A 354 12.76 6.72 -20.83
CA ALA A 354 11.94 5.52 -20.71
C ALA A 354 10.44 5.87 -20.62
N LEU A 355 10.10 6.91 -19.87
CA LEU A 355 8.73 7.40 -19.70
C LEU A 355 8.12 7.99 -20.99
N ARG A 356 8.93 8.55 -21.88
CA ARG A 356 8.50 9.01 -23.23
C ARG A 356 7.95 7.91 -24.13
N SER A 357 8.15 6.63 -23.79
CA SER A 357 7.57 5.51 -24.56
C SER A 357 6.07 5.33 -24.34
N ARG A 358 5.48 6.02 -23.36
CA ARG A 358 4.04 6.04 -23.10
C ARG A 358 3.33 6.93 -24.13
N SER A 359 2.07 6.60 -24.41
CA SER A 359 1.13 7.48 -25.12
C SER A 359 0.09 8.04 -24.14
N GLU A 360 -0.58 9.13 -24.52
CA GLU A 360 -1.69 9.69 -23.73
C GLU A 360 -2.86 8.69 -23.58
N THR A 361 -2.97 7.73 -24.49
CA THR A 361 -3.99 6.68 -24.50
C THR A 361 -3.49 5.34 -23.96
N SER A 362 -2.32 5.29 -23.31
CA SER A 362 -1.77 4.03 -22.80
C SER A 362 -2.73 3.36 -21.82
N SER A 363 -2.89 2.05 -21.96
CA SER A 363 -3.75 1.27 -21.07
C SER A 363 -3.16 1.19 -19.66
N LEU A 364 -3.98 0.81 -18.69
CA LEU A 364 -3.53 0.59 -17.31
C LEU A 364 -2.40 -0.47 -17.27
N GLU A 365 -2.57 -1.56 -18.01
CA GLU A 365 -1.60 -2.66 -18.09
C GLU A 365 -0.28 -2.20 -18.72
N GLU A 366 -0.34 -1.35 -19.76
CA GLU A 366 0.85 -0.80 -20.40
C GLU A 366 1.64 0.10 -19.44
N LEU A 367 0.95 1.00 -18.74
CA LEU A 367 1.59 1.89 -17.76
C LEU A 367 2.16 1.12 -16.58
N ASN A 368 1.43 0.11 -16.09
CA ASN A 368 1.88 -0.80 -15.04
C ASN A 368 3.11 -1.61 -15.46
N ARG A 369 3.43 -1.73 -16.75
CA ARG A 369 4.72 -2.26 -17.22
C ARG A 369 5.78 -1.18 -17.38
N ILE A 370 5.46 -0.09 -18.09
CA ILE A 370 6.43 0.93 -18.52
C ILE A 370 7.02 1.66 -17.31
N VAL A 371 6.19 2.07 -16.36
CA VAL A 371 6.61 2.93 -15.25
C VAL A 371 7.58 2.16 -14.32
N PRO A 372 7.25 0.97 -13.80
CA PRO A 372 8.22 0.07 -13.18
C PRO A 372 9.56 -0.11 -13.92
N GLU A 373 9.51 -0.39 -15.22
CA GLU A 373 10.71 -0.63 -16.02
C GLU A 373 11.55 0.64 -16.21
N ALA A 374 10.96 1.82 -16.09
CA ALA A 374 11.67 3.10 -16.12
C ALA A 374 12.41 3.38 -14.80
N PHE A 375 11.79 3.09 -13.64
CA PHE A 375 12.35 3.43 -12.33
C PHE A 375 13.27 2.33 -11.76
N LEU A 376 13.02 1.05 -11.99
CA LEU A 376 13.83 -0.04 -11.45
C LEU A 376 15.34 0.06 -11.82
N PRO A 377 15.74 0.43 -13.06
CA PRO A 377 17.15 0.61 -13.41
C PRO A 377 17.85 1.69 -12.58
N PHE A 378 17.14 2.70 -12.08
CA PHE A 378 17.70 3.70 -11.18
C PHE A 378 18.26 3.05 -9.91
N PHE A 379 17.47 2.19 -9.25
CA PHE A 379 17.91 1.48 -8.06
C PHE A 379 19.02 0.48 -8.37
N ILE A 380 18.94 -0.26 -9.47
CA ILE A 380 19.99 -1.21 -9.87
C ILE A 380 21.32 -0.49 -10.10
N LYS A 381 21.32 0.64 -10.81
CA LYS A 381 22.54 1.40 -11.12
C LYS A 381 23.11 2.18 -9.92
N THR A 382 22.27 2.56 -8.96
CA THR A 382 22.70 3.31 -7.77
C THR A 382 23.14 2.41 -6.64
N VAL A 383 22.41 1.33 -6.36
CA VAL A 383 22.60 0.48 -5.18
C VAL A 383 22.64 -1.02 -5.47
N GLY A 384 22.50 -1.45 -6.72
CA GLY A 384 22.46 -2.89 -7.07
C GLY A 384 23.76 -3.66 -6.81
N HIS A 385 24.87 -2.98 -6.50
CA HIS A 385 26.13 -3.61 -6.08
C HIS A 385 26.20 -3.91 -4.57
N PHE A 386 25.14 -3.64 -3.80
CA PHE A 386 25.13 -3.77 -2.33
C PHE A 386 25.60 -5.14 -1.83
N SER A 387 25.24 -6.23 -2.53
CA SER A 387 25.54 -7.61 -2.12
C SER A 387 27.04 -7.88 -1.99
N LYS A 388 27.88 -7.16 -2.74
CA LYS A 388 29.37 -7.25 -2.64
C LYS A 388 29.92 -6.67 -1.34
N TYR A 389 29.11 -5.91 -0.61
CA TYR A 389 29.49 -5.20 0.61
C TYR A 389 28.77 -5.72 1.86
N VAL A 390 27.93 -6.75 1.70
CA VAL A 390 27.36 -7.53 2.79
C VAL A 390 28.30 -8.70 3.05
N VAL A 391 29.06 -8.64 4.15
CA VAL A 391 30.04 -9.67 4.50
C VAL A 391 29.49 -10.51 5.64
N ARG A 392 29.54 -11.84 5.48
CA ARG A 392 29.10 -12.82 6.47
C ARG A 392 30.33 -13.44 7.14
N ASN A 393 30.57 -13.08 8.39
CA ASN A 393 31.66 -13.62 9.21
C ASN A 393 31.07 -14.54 10.28
N GLY A 394 30.83 -15.80 9.93
CA GLY A 394 30.16 -16.75 10.83
C GLY A 394 28.69 -16.35 11.06
N ALA A 395 28.34 -16.02 12.31
CA ALA A 395 26.99 -15.59 12.69
C ALA A 395 26.74 -14.08 12.46
N GLU A 396 27.79 -13.29 12.23
CA GLU A 396 27.69 -11.85 12.10
C GLU A 396 27.60 -11.46 10.61
N VAL A 397 26.57 -10.71 10.24
CA VAL A 397 26.42 -10.15 8.90
C VAL A 397 26.51 -8.63 9.00
N ASN A 398 27.43 -8.04 8.25
CA ASN A 398 27.72 -6.61 8.33
C ASN A 398 27.76 -5.97 6.93
N PHE A 399 26.98 -4.91 6.75
CA PHE A 399 27.02 -4.06 5.56
C PHE A 399 28.07 -2.94 5.64
N HIS A 400 29.06 -2.96 4.73
CA HIS A 400 30.18 -2.03 4.70
C HIS A 400 29.84 -0.70 3.98
N LYS A 401 29.05 0.17 4.63
CA LYS A 401 28.56 1.47 4.10
C LYS A 401 29.65 2.32 3.41
N ARG A 402 30.84 2.46 4.03
CA ARG A 402 31.93 3.29 3.48
C ARG A 402 32.50 2.73 2.16
N SER A 403 32.76 1.42 2.13
CA SER A 403 33.32 0.74 0.95
C SER A 403 32.31 0.72 -0.19
N PHE A 404 31.03 0.50 0.14
CA PHE A 404 29.92 0.56 -0.80
C PHE A 404 29.82 1.90 -1.53
N CYS A 405 29.88 3.02 -0.80
CA CYS A 405 29.86 4.35 -1.41
C CYS A 405 31.14 4.67 -2.20
N LYS A 406 32.31 4.21 -1.74
CA LYS A 406 33.59 4.46 -2.44
C LYS A 406 33.65 3.78 -3.81
N ALA A 407 32.96 2.67 -3.98
CA ALA A 407 32.91 1.92 -5.23
C ALA A 407 32.16 2.62 -6.37
N ILE A 408 31.38 3.67 -6.07
CA ILE A 408 30.64 4.43 -7.06
C ILE A 408 31.57 5.47 -7.67
N GLU A 409 31.90 5.34 -8.96
CA GLU A 409 32.81 6.26 -9.67
C GLU A 409 32.21 7.66 -9.86
N SER A 410 30.95 7.73 -10.29
CA SER A 410 30.24 8.99 -10.53
C SER A 410 30.06 9.81 -9.25
N LYS A 411 30.57 11.05 -9.22
CA LYS A 411 30.47 11.96 -8.07
C LYS A 411 29.02 12.32 -7.74
N SER A 412 28.18 12.58 -8.74
CA SER A 412 26.75 12.92 -8.55
C SER A 412 25.98 11.72 -8.00
N THR A 413 26.21 10.53 -8.56
CA THR A 413 25.60 9.28 -8.07
C THR A 413 26.05 8.96 -6.65
N ARG A 414 27.34 9.12 -6.36
CA ARG A 414 27.89 8.91 -5.02
C ARG A 414 27.28 9.88 -4.00
N HIS A 415 27.04 11.14 -4.39
CA HIS A 415 26.38 12.13 -3.53
C HIS A 415 24.95 11.74 -3.19
N PHE A 416 24.16 11.37 -4.21
CA PHE A 416 22.81 10.82 -4.01
C PHE A 416 22.82 9.61 -3.08
N VAL A 417 23.65 8.59 -3.39
CA VAL A 417 23.69 7.34 -2.63
C VAL A 417 24.07 7.58 -1.18
N LYS A 418 25.01 8.50 -0.90
CA LYS A 418 25.37 8.86 0.48
C LYS A 418 24.17 9.37 1.30
N LYS A 419 23.24 10.11 0.67
CA LYS A 419 21.99 10.53 1.31
C LYS A 419 21.01 9.36 1.42
N PHE A 420 20.82 8.62 0.33
CA PHE A 420 19.86 7.51 0.26
C PHE A 420 20.14 6.41 1.29
N ILE A 421 21.41 6.03 1.53
CA ILE A 421 21.73 4.99 2.54
C ILE A 421 21.50 5.42 4.00
N GLN A 422 21.15 6.67 4.25
CA GLN A 422 20.73 7.15 5.58
C GLN A 422 19.23 7.00 5.82
N THR A 423 18.47 6.63 4.79
CA THR A 423 17.02 6.45 4.88
C THR A 423 16.67 5.19 5.66
N GLN A 424 15.53 5.23 6.35
CA GLN A 424 14.95 4.07 7.02
C GLN A 424 14.63 2.94 6.02
N MET A 425 14.15 3.29 4.83
CA MET A 425 13.90 2.36 3.72
C MET A 425 15.12 1.52 3.39
N PHE A 426 16.28 2.15 3.19
CA PHE A 426 17.50 1.43 2.86
C PHE A 426 18.02 0.62 4.05
N ASP A 427 17.91 1.15 5.26
CA ASP A 427 18.36 0.46 6.47
C ASP A 427 17.57 -0.84 6.71
N LEU A 428 16.24 -0.79 6.64
CA LEU A 428 15.41 -1.99 6.78
C LEU A 428 15.62 -2.99 5.64
N PHE A 429 15.80 -2.51 4.41
CA PHE A 429 16.18 -3.37 3.29
C PHE A 429 17.47 -4.16 3.58
N ILE A 430 18.50 -3.51 4.14
CA ILE A 430 19.75 -4.19 4.51
C ILE A 430 19.53 -5.15 5.67
N GLN A 431 18.77 -4.77 6.69
CA GLN A 431 18.45 -5.67 7.81
C GLN A 431 17.74 -6.95 7.34
N GLU A 432 16.80 -6.84 6.40
CA GLU A 432 16.15 -8.00 5.78
C GLU A 432 17.15 -8.89 5.02
N VAL A 433 18.09 -8.29 4.29
CA VAL A 433 19.16 -9.02 3.58
C VAL A 433 20.08 -9.74 4.57
N GLU A 434 20.40 -9.11 5.70
CA GLU A 434 21.28 -9.66 6.75
C GLU A 434 20.64 -10.86 7.46
N GLN A 435 19.32 -10.82 7.68
CA GLN A 435 18.56 -11.92 8.29
C GLN A 435 18.31 -13.09 7.32
N ARG A 436 18.41 -12.86 6.01
CA ARG A 436 18.10 -13.88 4.99
C ARG A 436 19.22 -14.95 4.88
N PRO A 437 18.87 -16.25 4.74
CA PRO A 437 19.84 -17.30 4.45
C PRO A 437 20.62 -17.03 3.15
N ALA A 438 21.90 -17.40 3.11
CA ALA A 438 22.77 -17.11 1.96
C ALA A 438 22.35 -17.82 0.67
N SER A 439 21.64 -18.95 0.82
CA SER A 439 21.09 -19.74 -0.29
C SER A 439 19.89 -19.07 -0.97
N GLN A 440 19.22 -18.13 -0.30
CA GLN A 440 17.99 -17.51 -0.80
C GLN A 440 18.27 -16.11 -1.35
N LYS A 441 18.02 -15.91 -2.65
CA LYS A 441 18.08 -14.59 -3.29
C LYS A 441 16.78 -13.83 -3.04
N GLY A 442 16.89 -12.60 -2.56
CA GLY A 442 15.75 -11.69 -2.48
C GLY A 442 15.29 -11.21 -3.85
N PHE A 443 14.13 -10.57 -3.87
CA PHE A 443 13.51 -10.04 -5.08
C PHE A 443 14.44 -9.08 -5.83
N PHE A 444 15.09 -8.14 -5.12
CA PHE A 444 15.96 -7.17 -5.78
C PHE A 444 17.18 -7.84 -6.43
N GLU A 445 17.80 -8.82 -5.77
CA GLU A 445 18.91 -9.61 -6.33
C GLU A 445 18.51 -10.37 -7.60
N GLN A 446 17.28 -10.88 -7.65
CA GLN A 446 16.71 -11.50 -8.85
C GLN A 446 16.58 -10.46 -9.97
N LYS A 447 16.00 -9.29 -9.69
CA LYS A 447 15.86 -8.19 -10.67
C LYS A 447 17.20 -7.65 -11.17
N ILE A 448 18.22 -7.55 -10.31
CA ILE A 448 19.59 -7.19 -10.71
C ILE A 448 20.13 -8.23 -11.70
N SER A 449 19.93 -9.52 -11.41
CA SER A 449 20.37 -10.62 -12.28
C SER A 449 19.68 -10.61 -13.64
N GLU A 450 18.35 -10.41 -13.65
CA GLU A 450 17.54 -10.26 -14.86
C GLU A 450 17.99 -9.07 -15.71
N TYR A 451 18.21 -7.92 -15.07
CA TYR A 451 18.66 -6.71 -15.75
C TYR A 451 20.03 -6.91 -16.42
N HIS A 452 21.02 -7.45 -15.71
CA HIS A 452 22.34 -7.71 -16.28
C HIS A 452 22.30 -8.79 -17.38
N ARG A 453 21.37 -9.75 -17.32
CA ARG A 453 21.15 -10.70 -18.41
C ARG A 453 20.60 -9.99 -19.65
N LYS A 454 19.52 -9.21 -19.51
CA LYS A 454 18.93 -8.41 -20.61
C LYS A 454 19.95 -7.48 -21.27
N MET A 455 20.80 -6.82 -20.47
CA MET A 455 21.84 -5.93 -21.01
C MET A 455 22.93 -6.67 -21.78
N ARG A 456 23.37 -7.84 -21.30
CA ARG A 456 24.34 -8.70 -22.03
C ARG A 456 23.77 -9.24 -23.33
N GLU A 457 22.49 -9.59 -23.36
CA GLU A 457 21.82 -10.05 -24.58
C GLU A 457 21.70 -8.93 -25.62
N LYS A 458 21.38 -7.70 -25.20
CA LYS A 458 21.38 -6.53 -26.09
C LYS A 458 22.77 -6.24 -26.67
N ALA A 459 23.80 -6.32 -25.83
CA ALA A 459 25.19 -6.11 -26.25
C ALA A 459 25.76 -7.20 -27.17
N LYS A 460 25.11 -8.36 -27.26
CA LYS A 460 25.47 -9.44 -28.21
C LYS A 460 24.74 -9.33 -29.55
N LYS A 461 23.70 -8.50 -29.63
CA LYS A 461 22.88 -8.27 -30.84
C LYS A 461 23.35 -7.05 -31.64
N HIS A 462 24.34 -6.32 -31.13
CA HIS A 462 25.05 -5.22 -31.78
C HIS A 462 26.53 -5.59 -31.77
#